data_AF-A0A6N2CGR5-F1
#
_entry.id   AF-A0A6N2CGR5-F1
#
_cell.length_a   1.000
_cell.length_b   1.000
_cell.length_c   1.000
_cell.angle_alpha   90.00
_cell.angle_beta   90.00
_cell.angle_gamma   90.00
#
_symmetry.space_group_name_H-M   'P 1'
#
loop_
_entity.id
_entity.type
_entity.pdbx_description
1 polymer ?
#
loop_
_entity_poly.entity_id
_entity_poly.type
_entity_poly.pdbx_seq_one_letter_code
_entity_poly.pdbx_strand_id
1 'polypeptide(L)'
;MSAHCPSKFKSRHGFSMIEVVLAIGIFLITVLALVGLLGPTLKSVEDVERTDEVASVVNTVNAFLQSSPDIAPGGSKFDAIFSAVQNGNFATLFVFREYVGDTNDIRLAVGFREGEGGEAPIDIQAQITDFSDAAGPIYRVVLTPSSVLPEAYRSNVRNANGVYELETTLAAYEEGYFAMEVRIFAEAPPGPGGAFTEVKSPADLSGTEPIFTYNTAIVR
;
A
#
# COMPACT_ATOMS: atom_id res chain seq x y z
N MET A 1 -20.61 -6.16 -92.23
CA MET A 1 -21.67 -5.69 -91.31
C MET A 1 -21.03 -5.55 -89.93
N SER A 2 -20.80 -4.32 -89.49
CA SER A 2 -20.09 -4.00 -88.23
C SER A 2 -21.12 -3.65 -87.17
N ALA A 3 -21.18 -4.44 -86.09
CA ALA A 3 -22.04 -4.17 -84.94
C ALA A 3 -21.29 -3.29 -83.93
N HIS A 4 -21.77 -2.07 -83.76
CA HIS A 4 -21.35 -1.12 -82.73
C HIS A 4 -21.66 -1.69 -81.33
N CYS A 5 -20.65 -1.79 -80.48
CA CYS A 5 -20.81 -2.10 -79.06
C CYS A 5 -21.02 -0.78 -78.28
N PRO A 6 -22.10 -0.61 -77.49
CA PRO A 6 -22.27 0.60 -76.70
C PRO A 6 -21.33 0.60 -75.49
N SER A 7 -20.47 1.61 -75.40
CA SER A 7 -19.63 1.85 -74.23
C SER A 7 -20.51 2.18 -73.01
N LYS A 8 -20.48 1.32 -71.98
CA LYS A 8 -21.05 1.63 -70.66
C LYS A 8 -20.29 2.80 -70.06
N PHE A 9 -20.88 3.99 -70.01
CA PHE A 9 -20.40 5.08 -69.17
C PHE A 9 -20.54 4.65 -67.70
N LYS A 10 -19.42 4.33 -67.05
CA LYS A 10 -19.36 4.32 -65.58
C LYS A 10 -19.45 5.77 -65.13
N SER A 11 -20.58 6.18 -64.56
CA SER A 11 -20.66 7.47 -63.87
C SER A 11 -19.72 7.43 -62.67
N ARG A 12 -18.61 8.19 -62.75
CA ARG A 12 -17.82 8.51 -61.57
C ARG A 12 -18.67 9.41 -60.68
N HIS A 13 -19.32 8.82 -59.69
CA HIS A 13 -19.94 9.56 -58.61
C HIS A 13 -18.81 10.09 -57.72
N GLY A 14 -18.56 11.40 -57.78
CA GLY A 14 -17.75 12.08 -56.78
C GLY A 14 -18.57 12.25 -55.50
N PHE A 15 -17.91 12.26 -54.35
CA PHE A 15 -18.57 12.58 -53.08
C PHE A 15 -19.04 14.02 -53.08
N SER A 16 -20.25 14.26 -52.56
CA SER A 16 -20.73 15.63 -52.36
C SER A 16 -19.97 16.31 -51.23
N MET A 17 -19.75 17.62 -51.33
CA MET A 17 -19.12 18.42 -50.26
C MET A 17 -19.80 18.21 -48.90
N ILE A 18 -21.14 18.11 -48.87
CA ILE A 18 -21.88 17.89 -47.61
C ILE A 18 -21.63 16.50 -47.01
N GLU A 19 -21.44 15.49 -47.85
CA GLU A 19 -21.20 14.11 -47.42
C GLU A 19 -19.82 13.99 -46.78
N VAL A 20 -18.81 14.62 -47.39
CA VAL A 20 -17.44 14.67 -46.84
C VAL A 20 -17.41 15.42 -45.51
N VAL A 21 -18.09 16.57 -45.42
CA VAL A 21 -18.16 17.35 -44.18
C VAL A 21 -18.88 16.58 -43.07
N LEU A 22 -19.98 15.89 -43.41
CA LEU A 22 -20.71 15.05 -42.46
C LEU A 22 -19.84 13.87 -42.00
N ALA A 23 -19.13 13.21 -42.92
CA ALA A 23 -18.24 12.10 -42.59
C ALA A 23 -17.10 12.53 -41.66
N ILE A 24 -16.46 13.67 -41.95
CA ILE A 24 -15.41 14.23 -41.08
C ILE A 24 -16.01 14.65 -39.73
N GLY A 25 -17.21 15.24 -39.71
CA GLY A 25 -17.90 15.63 -38.48
C GLY A 25 -18.18 14.45 -37.55
N ILE A 26 -18.74 13.36 -38.09
CA ILE A 26 -18.99 12.13 -37.32
C ILE A 26 -17.67 11.52 -36.86
N PHE A 27 -16.66 11.46 -37.73
CA PHE A 27 -15.35 10.92 -37.38
C PHE A 27 -14.72 11.70 -36.21
N LEU A 28 -14.73 13.03 -36.26
CA LEU A 28 -14.16 13.85 -35.18
C LEU A 28 -14.95 13.72 -33.87
N ILE A 29 -16.29 13.69 -33.92
CA ILE A 29 -17.12 13.51 -32.73
C ILE A 29 -16.85 12.14 -32.07
N THR A 30 -16.74 11.08 -32.87
CA THR A 30 -16.46 9.74 -32.33
C THR A 30 -15.07 9.64 -31.72
N VAL A 31 -14.04 10.24 -32.33
CA VAL A 31 -12.68 10.30 -31.75
C VAL A 31 -12.67 11.09 -30.44
N LEU A 32 -13.32 12.26 -30.40
CA LEU A 32 -13.42 13.07 -29.18
C LEU A 32 -14.18 12.33 -28.07
N ALA A 33 -15.26 11.63 -28.41
CA ALA A 33 -16.01 10.82 -27.45
C ALA A 33 -15.15 9.68 -26.89
N LEU A 34 -14.41 8.96 -27.73
CA LEU A 34 -13.52 7.88 -27.30
C LEU A 34 -12.38 8.38 -26.41
N VAL A 35 -11.70 9.47 -26.81
CA VAL A 35 -10.65 10.08 -25.98
C VAL A 35 -11.22 10.63 -24.66
N GLY A 36 -12.42 11.20 -24.69
CA GLY A 36 -13.12 11.69 -23.49
C GLY A 36 -13.41 10.60 -22.47
N LEU A 37 -13.58 9.34 -22.91
CA LEU A 37 -13.79 8.19 -22.03
C LEU A 37 -12.49 7.57 -21.50
N LEU A 38 -11.32 7.85 -22.11
CA LEU A 38 -10.04 7.30 -21.65
C LEU A 38 -9.64 7.81 -20.26
N GLY A 39 -9.87 9.08 -19.96
CA GLY A 39 -9.54 9.67 -18.65
C GLY A 39 -10.26 8.96 -17.49
N PRO A 40 -11.61 8.88 -17.52
CA PRO A 40 -12.37 8.13 -16.52
C PRO A 40 -12.01 6.65 -16.44
N THR A 41 -11.70 6.02 -17.59
CA THR A 41 -11.32 4.59 -17.62
C THR A 41 -9.97 4.37 -16.93
N LEU A 42 -8.96 5.18 -17.24
CA LEU A 42 -7.64 5.09 -16.62
C LEU A 42 -7.71 5.34 -15.11
N LYS A 43 -8.45 6.36 -14.69
CA LYS A 43 -8.69 6.64 -13.26
C LYS A 43 -9.38 5.47 -12.57
N SER A 44 -10.41 4.88 -13.20
CA SER A 44 -11.12 3.73 -12.64
C SER A 44 -10.22 2.49 -12.50
N VAL A 45 -9.26 2.29 -13.41
CA VAL A 45 -8.29 1.18 -13.31
C VAL A 45 -7.31 1.45 -12.16
N GLU A 46 -6.76 2.65 -12.07
CA GLU A 46 -5.86 3.06 -11.00
C GLU A 46 -6.51 2.96 -9.60
N ASP A 47 -7.76 3.41 -9.47
CA ASP A 47 -8.50 3.34 -8.21
C ASP A 47 -8.72 1.88 -7.76
N VAL A 48 -8.98 0.97 -8.71
CA VAL A 48 -9.13 -0.47 -8.43
C VAL A 48 -7.80 -1.11 -8.04
N GLU A 49 -6.74 -0.86 -8.82
CA GLU A 49 -5.40 -1.39 -8.54
C GLU A 49 -4.92 -0.98 -7.16
N ARG A 50 -5.06 0.31 -6.82
CA ARG A 50 -4.71 0.83 -5.50
C ARG A 50 -5.51 0.20 -4.37
N THR A 51 -6.80 -0.06 -4.60
CA THR A 51 -7.67 -0.69 -3.59
C THR A 51 -7.26 -2.13 -3.33
N ASP A 52 -7.02 -2.90 -4.40
CA ASP A 52 -6.62 -4.31 -4.32
C ASP A 52 -5.25 -4.45 -3.65
N GLU A 53 -4.31 -3.56 -3.98
CA GLU A 53 -2.98 -3.55 -3.39
C GLU A 53 -3.03 -3.23 -1.88
N VAL A 54 -3.75 -2.17 -1.49
CA VAL A 54 -3.94 -1.81 -0.07
C VAL A 54 -4.60 -2.95 0.70
N ALA A 55 -5.63 -3.60 0.13
CA ALA A 55 -6.28 -4.75 0.77
C ALA A 55 -5.29 -5.92 0.97
N SER A 56 -4.43 -6.19 -0.02
CA SER A 56 -3.38 -7.20 0.09
C SER A 56 -2.38 -6.87 1.21
N VAL A 57 -1.94 -5.61 1.32
CA VAL A 57 -1.04 -5.18 2.40
C VAL A 57 -1.72 -5.33 3.76
N VAL A 58 -2.95 -4.85 3.92
CA VAL A 58 -3.73 -4.97 5.17
C VAL A 58 -3.86 -6.43 5.60
N ASN A 59 -4.20 -7.33 4.68
CA ASN A 59 -4.31 -8.76 4.97
C ASN A 59 -2.96 -9.37 5.39
N THR A 60 -1.88 -8.99 4.71
CA THR A 60 -0.53 -9.44 5.03
C THR A 60 -0.11 -9.00 6.44
N VAL A 61 -0.33 -7.72 6.76
CA VAL A 61 -0.03 -7.17 8.10
C VAL A 61 -0.81 -7.91 9.17
N ASN A 62 -2.12 -8.06 9.00
CA ASN A 62 -2.95 -8.74 10.01
C ASN A 62 -2.57 -10.21 10.16
N ALA A 63 -2.33 -10.93 9.06
CA ALA A 63 -1.89 -12.32 9.11
C ALA A 63 -0.54 -12.46 9.82
N PHE A 64 0.41 -11.58 9.52
CA PHE A 64 1.72 -11.55 10.16
C PHE A 64 1.60 -11.29 11.66
N LEU A 65 0.93 -10.22 12.07
CA LEU A 65 0.77 -9.85 13.49
C LEU A 65 0.05 -10.93 14.31
N GLN A 66 -0.95 -11.61 13.73
CA GLN A 66 -1.75 -12.61 14.45
C GLN A 66 -1.11 -14.01 14.47
N SER A 67 -0.46 -14.39 13.37
CA SER A 67 -0.15 -15.81 13.11
C SER A 67 1.34 -16.10 12.92
N SER A 68 2.20 -15.10 12.74
CA SER A 68 3.62 -15.34 12.49
C SER A 68 4.29 -15.97 13.72
N PRO A 69 4.83 -17.21 13.61
CA PRO A 69 5.57 -17.82 14.71
C PRO A 69 6.91 -17.12 14.96
N ASP A 70 7.41 -16.40 13.96
CA ASP A 70 8.72 -15.78 13.98
C ASP A 70 8.76 -14.53 14.86
N ILE A 71 7.62 -13.94 15.23
CA ILE A 71 7.60 -12.70 16.05
C ILE A 71 8.19 -12.93 17.44
N ALA A 72 7.83 -14.06 18.05
CA ALA A 72 8.30 -14.44 19.39
C ALA A 72 8.36 -15.97 19.50
N PRO A 73 9.38 -16.63 18.92
CA PRO A 73 9.53 -18.07 18.94
C PRO A 73 9.60 -18.59 20.40
N GLY A 74 8.58 -19.33 20.83
CA GLY A 74 8.48 -19.83 22.20
C GLY A 74 8.09 -18.78 23.26
N GLY A 75 7.77 -17.56 22.86
CA GLY A 75 7.31 -16.47 23.73
C GLY A 75 5.88 -16.01 23.41
N SER A 76 5.47 -14.92 24.07
CA SER A 76 4.19 -14.26 23.83
C SER A 76 4.34 -13.22 22.72
N LYS A 77 3.65 -13.40 21.59
CA LYS A 77 3.59 -12.40 20.52
C LYS A 77 2.95 -11.10 21.00
N PHE A 78 1.96 -11.24 21.87
CA PHE A 78 1.32 -10.10 22.52
C PHE A 78 2.36 -9.26 23.24
N ASP A 79 3.19 -9.88 24.08
CA ASP A 79 4.19 -9.20 24.89
C ASP A 79 5.23 -8.54 24.01
N ALA A 80 5.72 -9.24 22.98
CA ALA A 80 6.74 -8.72 22.05
C ALA A 80 6.24 -7.49 21.28
N ILE A 81 5.03 -7.55 20.72
CA ILE A 81 4.46 -6.43 19.96
C ILE A 81 4.08 -5.27 20.89
N PHE A 82 3.53 -5.56 22.08
CA PHE A 82 3.25 -4.54 23.09
C PHE A 82 4.54 -3.82 23.49
N SER A 83 5.60 -4.56 23.82
CA SER A 83 6.90 -3.99 24.17
C SER A 83 7.52 -3.18 23.02
N ALA A 84 7.35 -3.62 21.77
CA ALA A 84 7.79 -2.84 20.60
C ALA A 84 7.07 -1.49 20.53
N VAL A 85 5.73 -1.46 20.65
CA VAL A 85 4.97 -0.20 20.61
C VAL A 85 5.23 0.68 21.83
N GLN A 86 5.42 0.07 23.01
CA GLN A 86 5.73 0.81 24.24
C GLN A 86 7.05 1.58 24.11
N ASN A 87 8.03 1.05 23.37
CA ASN A 87 9.34 1.64 23.18
C ASN A 87 9.33 2.82 22.19
N GLY A 88 8.61 3.89 22.53
CA GLY A 88 8.49 5.11 21.73
C GLY A 88 7.07 5.49 21.34
N ASN A 89 6.06 4.74 21.80
CA ASN A 89 4.63 4.88 21.42
C ASN A 89 4.35 4.55 19.95
N PHE A 90 5.24 3.83 19.28
CA PHE A 90 5.03 3.28 17.96
C PHE A 90 5.94 2.09 17.72
N ALA A 91 5.56 1.23 16.78
CA ALA A 91 6.45 0.24 16.18
C ALA A 91 6.34 0.32 14.66
N THR A 92 7.42 -0.04 13.96
CA THR A 92 7.45 -0.03 12.50
C THR A 92 7.62 -1.43 11.94
N LEU A 93 6.81 -1.79 10.93
CA LEU A 93 7.01 -2.96 10.10
C LEU A 93 6.96 -2.58 8.62
N PHE A 94 7.48 -3.46 7.78
CA PHE A 94 7.50 -3.29 6.34
C PHE A 94 6.78 -4.43 5.64
N VAL A 95 6.13 -4.12 4.54
CA VAL A 95 5.59 -5.09 3.59
C VAL A 95 6.04 -4.68 2.20
N PHE A 96 6.73 -5.56 1.48
CA PHE A 96 7.16 -5.28 0.12
C PHE A 96 7.44 -6.57 -0.62
N ARG A 97 7.54 -6.47 -1.94
CA ARG A 97 7.97 -7.58 -2.77
C ARG A 97 9.47 -7.48 -2.97
N GLU A 98 10.17 -8.59 -3.02
CA GLU A 98 11.60 -8.62 -3.29
C GLU A 98 11.98 -9.73 -4.27
N TYR A 99 13.04 -9.50 -5.03
CA TYR A 99 13.65 -10.51 -5.88
C TYR A 99 14.36 -11.57 -5.03
N VAL A 100 14.26 -12.83 -5.43
CA VAL A 100 14.89 -13.93 -4.71
C VAL A 100 16.29 -14.18 -5.27
N GLY A 101 17.30 -13.54 -4.68
CA GLY A 101 18.67 -13.62 -5.15
C GLY A 101 18.79 -13.11 -6.59
N ASP A 102 19.60 -13.80 -7.42
CA ASP A 102 19.81 -13.41 -8.82
C ASP A 102 18.72 -13.90 -9.79
N THR A 103 17.53 -14.31 -9.30
CA THR A 103 16.44 -14.79 -10.15
C THR A 103 15.39 -13.70 -10.43
N ASN A 104 14.48 -13.98 -11.38
CA ASN A 104 13.30 -13.15 -11.60
C ASN A 104 12.12 -13.55 -10.70
N ASP A 105 12.35 -14.44 -9.73
CA ASP A 105 11.29 -14.86 -8.81
C ASP A 105 11.06 -13.77 -7.78
N ILE A 106 9.79 -13.51 -7.49
CA ILE A 106 9.38 -12.47 -6.54
C ILE A 106 8.75 -13.16 -5.34
N ARG A 107 9.17 -12.77 -4.14
CA ARG A 107 8.52 -13.15 -2.88
C ARG A 107 7.99 -11.93 -2.14
N LEU A 108 7.00 -12.16 -1.28
CA LEU A 108 6.49 -11.14 -0.37
C LEU A 108 7.31 -11.19 0.92
N ALA A 109 7.93 -10.07 1.27
CA ALA A 109 8.62 -9.84 2.53
C ALA A 109 7.68 -9.09 3.48
N VAL A 110 7.64 -9.53 4.74
CA VAL A 110 6.96 -8.84 5.83
C VAL A 110 7.76 -9.03 7.11
N GLY A 111 7.97 -7.95 7.86
CA GLY A 111 8.67 -8.01 9.13
C GLY A 111 8.81 -6.65 9.79
N PHE A 112 9.12 -6.65 11.08
CA PHE A 112 9.44 -5.45 11.85
C PHE A 112 10.74 -4.82 11.35
N ARG A 113 10.91 -3.52 11.57
CA ARG A 113 12.20 -2.86 11.39
C ARG A 113 13.23 -3.49 12.33
N GLU A 114 14.50 -3.53 11.90
CA GLU A 114 15.60 -3.92 12.78
C GLU A 114 15.61 -3.10 14.08
N GLY A 115 15.75 -3.79 15.22
CA GLY A 115 15.80 -3.18 16.54
C GLY A 115 14.46 -2.73 17.10
N GLU A 116 13.34 -3.09 16.48
CA GLU A 116 12.02 -3.02 17.11
C GLU A 116 11.90 -4.04 18.24
N GLY A 117 11.26 -3.65 19.34
CA GLY A 117 11.15 -4.45 20.56
C GLY A 117 11.35 -3.61 21.81
N GLY A 118 11.28 -4.26 22.96
CA GLY A 118 11.50 -3.63 24.26
C GLY A 118 11.94 -4.66 25.29
N GLU A 119 11.27 -4.70 26.43
CA GLU A 119 11.50 -5.73 27.46
C GLU A 119 11.27 -7.15 26.92
N ALA A 120 10.23 -7.32 26.09
CA ALA A 120 10.08 -8.49 25.23
C ALA A 120 10.62 -8.17 23.82
N PRO A 121 11.62 -8.91 23.32
CA PRO A 121 12.21 -8.67 22.00
C PRO A 121 11.34 -9.24 20.88
N ILE A 122 11.37 -8.58 19.72
CA ILE A 122 10.97 -9.18 18.45
C ILE A 122 12.15 -10.03 17.96
N ASP A 123 11.90 -11.29 17.57
CA ASP A 123 12.97 -12.16 17.07
C ASP A 123 13.56 -11.64 15.76
N ILE A 124 14.83 -11.94 15.51
CA ILE A 124 15.54 -11.54 14.29
C ILE A 124 14.89 -12.13 13.02
N GLN A 125 14.22 -13.28 13.12
CA GLN A 125 13.51 -13.89 11.99
C GLN A 125 12.27 -13.10 11.56
N ALA A 126 11.70 -12.30 12.47
CA ALA A 126 10.57 -11.42 12.18
C ALA A 126 11.01 -9.99 11.80
N GLN A 127 12.30 -9.75 11.60
CA GLN A 127 12.83 -8.43 11.24
C GLN A 127 13.26 -8.37 9.77
N ILE A 128 13.12 -7.20 9.17
CA ILE A 128 13.68 -6.87 7.85
C ILE A 128 14.91 -5.99 8.07
N THR A 129 16.03 -6.41 7.48
CA THR A 129 17.32 -5.70 7.54
C THR A 129 17.84 -5.32 6.15
N ASP A 130 17.17 -5.78 5.08
CA ASP A 130 17.59 -5.54 3.70
C ASP A 130 16.40 -5.11 2.84
N PHE A 131 16.61 -4.07 2.04
CA PHE A 131 15.65 -3.47 1.14
C PHE A 131 16.21 -3.32 -0.29
N SER A 132 17.42 -3.82 -0.53
CA SER A 132 18.14 -3.65 -1.80
C SER A 132 17.44 -4.35 -2.98
N ASP A 133 16.82 -5.49 -2.72
CA ASP A 133 16.10 -6.29 -3.70
C ASP A 133 14.61 -5.94 -3.83
N ALA A 134 14.17 -4.79 -3.28
CA ALA A 134 12.77 -4.37 -3.33
C ALA A 134 12.26 -4.21 -4.78
N ALA A 135 11.26 -5.02 -5.12
CA ALA A 135 10.57 -5.08 -6.40
C ALA A 135 9.26 -4.27 -6.34
N GLY A 136 9.37 -2.95 -6.44
CA GLY A 136 8.23 -2.02 -6.39
C GLY A 136 8.17 -1.22 -5.09
N PRO A 137 7.00 -0.67 -4.71
CA PRO A 137 6.88 0.16 -3.52
C PRO A 137 7.15 -0.64 -2.23
N ILE A 138 7.76 0.04 -1.26
CA ILE A 138 7.91 -0.47 0.10
C ILE A 138 6.80 0.14 0.95
N TYR A 139 5.96 -0.72 1.55
CA TYR A 139 4.92 -0.27 2.46
C TYR A 139 5.47 -0.21 3.88
N ARG A 140 5.68 1.01 4.37
CA ARG A 140 5.92 1.24 5.79
C ARG A 140 4.61 1.22 6.53
N VAL A 141 4.55 0.40 7.56
CA VAL A 141 3.38 0.23 8.41
C VAL A 141 3.77 0.66 9.81
N VAL A 142 3.12 1.72 10.29
CA VAL A 142 3.36 2.27 11.62
C VAL A 142 2.22 1.86 12.52
N LEU A 143 2.54 1.11 13.57
CA LEU A 143 1.64 0.70 14.63
C LEU A 143 1.72 1.71 15.76
N THR A 144 0.58 2.22 16.23
CA THR A 144 0.52 3.13 17.39
C THR A 144 -0.63 2.79 18.31
N PRO A 145 -0.61 3.18 19.59
CA PRO A 145 -1.75 2.98 20.49
C PRO A 145 -3.04 3.55 19.88
N SER A 146 -4.10 2.73 19.84
CA SER A 146 -5.38 3.11 19.24
C SER A 146 -6.21 4.01 20.15
N SER A 147 -7.09 4.83 19.56
CA SER A 147 -8.15 5.54 20.30
C SER A 147 -9.11 4.60 21.03
N VAL A 148 -9.23 3.35 20.59
CA VAL A 148 -10.13 2.36 21.21
C VAL A 148 -9.52 1.66 22.42
N LEU A 149 -8.23 1.89 22.70
CA LEU A 149 -7.65 1.47 23.98
C LEU A 149 -8.37 2.20 25.13
N PRO A 150 -8.65 1.50 26.25
CA PRO A 150 -9.21 2.14 27.43
C PRO A 150 -8.36 3.34 27.88
N GLU A 151 -9.02 4.42 28.29
CA GLU A 151 -8.37 5.67 28.70
C GLU A 151 -7.41 5.49 29.89
N ALA A 152 -7.58 4.42 30.68
CA ALA A 152 -6.65 4.08 31.77
C ALA A 152 -5.24 3.68 31.30
N TYR A 153 -5.07 3.36 30.00
CA TYR A 153 -3.81 2.83 29.46
C TYR A 153 -3.18 3.72 28.40
N ARG A 154 -3.84 4.82 28.00
CA ARG A 154 -3.34 5.74 26.98
C ARG A 154 -3.60 7.19 27.35
N SER A 155 -2.84 8.09 26.76
CA SER A 155 -3.09 9.52 26.88
C SER A 155 -4.51 9.89 26.42
N ASN A 156 -5.10 10.91 27.05
CA ASN A 156 -6.44 11.39 26.72
C ASN A 156 -6.50 12.03 25.32
N VAL A 157 -5.39 12.60 24.87
CA VAL A 157 -5.25 13.28 23.57
C VAL A 157 -4.01 12.76 22.84
N ARG A 158 -4.02 12.89 21.52
CA ARG A 158 -2.82 12.64 20.71
C ARG A 158 -1.77 13.71 20.98
N ASN A 159 -0.50 13.31 20.97
CA ASN A 159 0.64 14.22 21.09
C ASN A 159 0.88 15.01 19.78
N ALA A 160 1.95 15.80 19.73
CA ALA A 160 2.30 16.63 18.57
C ALA A 160 2.52 15.84 17.26
N ASN A 161 2.82 14.54 17.37
CA ASN A 161 3.03 13.64 16.23
C ASN A 161 1.73 12.94 15.80
N GLY A 162 0.59 13.31 16.39
CA GLY A 162 -0.71 12.72 16.09
C GLY A 162 -0.86 11.29 16.60
N VAL A 163 -0.15 10.90 17.66
CA VAL A 163 -0.22 9.54 18.23
C VAL A 163 -0.63 9.58 19.70
N TYR A 164 -1.33 8.56 20.16
CA TYR A 164 -1.55 8.38 21.60
C TYR A 164 -0.30 7.83 22.26
N GLU A 165 -0.05 8.24 23.51
CA GLU A 165 1.03 7.72 24.31
C GLU A 165 0.51 6.59 25.19
N LEU A 166 1.29 5.52 25.34
CA LEU A 166 0.95 4.39 26.20
C LEU A 166 1.37 4.74 27.64
N GLU A 167 0.41 4.77 28.56
CA GLU A 167 0.62 5.22 29.94
C GLU A 167 0.73 4.06 30.94
N THR A 168 1.01 2.86 30.45
CA THR A 168 1.12 1.64 31.25
C THR A 168 2.31 0.79 30.84
N THR A 169 2.65 -0.18 31.68
CA THR A 169 3.67 -1.19 31.39
C THR A 169 3.04 -2.51 31.04
N LEU A 170 3.79 -3.38 30.35
CA LEU A 170 3.33 -4.72 30.03
C LEU A 170 2.88 -5.50 31.27
N ALA A 171 3.61 -5.34 32.38
CA ALA A 171 3.31 -5.99 33.65
C ALA A 171 2.06 -5.44 34.36
N ALA A 172 1.66 -4.19 34.06
CA ALA A 172 0.48 -3.53 34.61
C ALA A 172 -0.70 -3.50 33.63
N TYR A 173 -0.56 -4.15 32.47
CA TYR A 173 -1.59 -4.22 31.44
C TYR A 173 -2.40 -5.51 31.59
N GLU A 174 -3.65 -5.35 32.04
CA GLU A 174 -4.54 -6.47 32.40
C GLU A 174 -5.51 -6.86 31.28
N GLU A 175 -5.58 -6.10 30.18
CA GLU A 175 -6.49 -6.42 29.07
C GLU A 175 -5.99 -7.64 28.29
N GLY A 176 -6.93 -8.47 27.84
CA GLY A 176 -6.63 -9.63 26.98
C GLY A 176 -6.37 -9.28 25.52
N TYR A 177 -6.41 -7.99 25.16
CA TYR A 177 -6.17 -7.50 23.80
C TYR A 177 -5.39 -6.19 23.85
N PHE A 178 -4.60 -5.92 22.82
CA PHE A 178 -3.89 -4.66 22.64
C PHE A 178 -4.29 -4.07 21.30
N ALA A 179 -5.10 -3.00 21.34
CA ALA A 179 -5.61 -2.33 20.16
C ALA A 179 -4.62 -1.29 19.63
N MET A 180 -4.35 -1.35 18.33
CA MET A 180 -3.40 -0.49 17.63
C MET A 180 -4.08 0.18 16.44
N GLU A 181 -3.77 1.45 16.24
CA GLU A 181 -3.99 2.12 14.96
C GLU A 181 -2.82 1.79 14.04
N VAL A 182 -3.14 1.32 12.84
CA VAL A 182 -2.20 0.97 11.78
C VAL A 182 -2.28 2.02 10.70
N ARG A 183 -1.16 2.69 10.41
CA ARG A 183 -1.02 3.64 9.30
C ARG A 183 -0.05 3.09 8.26
N ILE A 184 -0.50 3.02 7.01
CA ILE A 184 0.30 2.48 5.90
C ILE A 184 0.77 3.65 5.03
N PHE A 185 2.06 3.68 4.70
CA PHE A 185 2.69 4.66 3.82
C PHE A 185 3.37 3.92 2.68
N ALA A 186 3.09 4.32 1.44
CA ALA A 186 3.81 3.83 0.27
C ALA A 186 5.09 4.66 0.09
N GLU A 187 6.24 4.01 0.04
CA GLU A 187 7.52 4.64 -0.22
C GLU A 187 8.15 4.06 -1.49
N ALA A 188 8.79 4.91 -2.28
CA ALA A 188 9.54 4.45 -3.44
C ALA A 188 10.71 3.56 -2.99
N PRO A 189 11.02 2.48 -3.75
CA PRO A 189 12.19 1.68 -3.46
C PRO A 189 13.47 2.53 -3.64
N PRO A 190 14.57 2.18 -2.95
CA PRO A 190 15.82 2.93 -3.03
C PRO A 190 16.42 2.99 -4.46
N GLY A 191 16.03 2.06 -5.33
CA GLY A 191 16.59 1.92 -6.68
C GLY A 191 18.02 1.37 -6.67
N PRO A 192 18.62 1.13 -7.86
CA PRO A 192 19.96 0.56 -7.95
C PRO A 192 21.01 1.44 -7.26
N GLY A 193 21.66 0.91 -6.22
CA GLY A 193 22.71 1.62 -5.45
C GLY A 193 22.20 2.71 -4.50
N GLY A 194 20.89 2.84 -4.32
CA GLY A 194 20.30 3.70 -3.29
C GLY A 194 20.22 3.01 -1.93
N ALA A 195 20.00 3.79 -0.88
CA ALA A 195 19.72 3.29 0.46
C ALA A 195 18.29 3.66 0.88
N PHE A 196 17.58 2.74 1.50
CA PHE A 196 16.24 3.00 2.03
C PHE A 196 16.36 3.56 3.46
N THR A 197 15.64 4.64 3.76
CA THR A 197 15.61 5.19 5.12
C THR A 197 14.60 4.42 5.97
N GLU A 198 15.08 3.36 6.60
CA GLU A 198 14.28 2.45 7.43
C GLU A 198 13.85 3.05 8.77
N VAL A 199 14.58 4.00 9.35
CA VAL A 199 14.19 4.68 10.60
C VAL A 199 13.43 5.97 10.29
N LYS A 200 12.12 5.96 10.53
CA LYS A 200 11.26 7.15 10.52
C LYS A 200 10.32 7.12 11.72
N SER A 201 10.37 8.17 12.53
CA SER A 201 9.45 8.37 13.64
C SER A 201 8.08 8.88 13.15
N PRO A 202 7.03 8.82 13.98
CA PRO A 202 5.77 9.48 13.67
C PRO A 202 5.91 10.99 13.38
N ALA A 203 6.92 11.65 13.93
CA ALA A 203 7.19 13.06 13.66
C ALA A 203 7.63 13.28 12.20
N ASP A 204 8.52 12.42 11.70
CA ASP A 204 9.02 12.47 10.31
C ASP A 204 7.91 12.21 9.29
N LEU A 205 6.86 11.48 9.69
CA LEU A 205 5.72 11.12 8.87
C LEU A 205 4.53 12.09 9.01
N SER A 206 4.59 13.06 9.92
CA SER A 206 3.46 13.95 10.23
C SER A 206 2.94 14.79 9.05
N GLY A 207 3.82 15.10 8.09
CA GLY A 207 3.47 15.81 6.86
C GLY A 207 3.10 14.90 5.67
N THR A 208 3.12 13.58 5.87
CA THR A 208 2.83 12.59 4.83
C THR A 208 1.46 11.97 5.10
N GLU A 209 0.60 11.95 4.09
CA GLU A 209 -0.70 11.28 4.22
C GLU A 209 -0.53 9.75 4.08
N PRO A 210 -1.03 8.95 5.04
CA PRO A 210 -1.04 7.51 4.90
C PRO A 210 -1.99 7.11 3.76
N ILE A 211 -1.62 6.10 2.97
CA ILE A 211 -2.48 5.58 1.90
C ILE A 211 -3.72 4.88 2.46
N PHE A 212 -3.61 4.38 3.70
CA PHE A 212 -4.69 3.73 4.41
C PHE A 212 -4.44 3.75 5.92
N THR A 213 -5.51 3.86 6.70
CA THR A 213 -5.46 3.81 8.18
C THR A 213 -6.61 2.96 8.70
N TYR A 214 -6.33 2.05 9.62
CA TYR A 214 -7.35 1.20 10.24
C TYR A 214 -6.94 0.81 11.67
N ASN A 215 -7.90 0.31 12.46
CA ASN A 215 -7.62 -0.23 13.79
C ASN A 215 -7.54 -1.76 13.72
N THR A 216 -6.58 -2.33 14.44
CA THR A 216 -6.42 -3.77 14.64
C THR A 216 -6.19 -4.05 16.11
N ALA A 217 -6.23 -5.32 16.51
CA ALA A 217 -5.83 -5.73 17.85
C ALA A 217 -5.13 -7.08 17.79
N ILE A 218 -4.17 -7.26 18.69
CA ILE A 218 -3.58 -8.56 19.00
C ILE A 218 -4.17 -9.04 20.32
N VAL A 219 -4.33 -10.35 20.45
CA VAL A 219 -4.85 -10.99 21.66
C VAL A 219 -3.72 -11.69 22.41
N ARG A 220 -3.87 -11.78 23.74
CA ARG A 220 -2.92 -12.46 24.61
C ARG A 220 -2.98 -13.97 24.47
#